data_AF-A0AAD8Y9F5-F1
#
_entry.id   AF-A0AAD8Y9F5-F1
#
_cell.length_a   1.000
_cell.length_b   1.000
_cell.length_c   1.000
_cell.angle_alpha   90.00
_cell.angle_beta   90.00
_cell.angle_gamma   90.00
#
_symmetry.space_group_name_H-M   'P 1'
#
loop_
_entity.id
_entity.type
_entity.pdbx_description
1 polymer ?
#
loop_
_entity_poly.entity_id
_entity_poly.type
_entity_poly.pdbx_seq_one_letter_code
_entity_poly.pdbx_strand_id
1 'polypeptide(L)'
;MLELAFKTFPMSKLRPLAVLVVVGIMCQSLFLLQFRDGDDEDPIISPTYTQQVYYKKSDTDAISNPNLIQQTLKDNEMFNPIDRPMAARDIFTMPPLEVCGRMAAIPPEQEQQTINKYTNQCPTVVTYDDPIFLIEGQDPFGRTGNKLLGFLHALEKARKTGRIVGIVVDDSWALPVITTFFMSIQDGDVDEWKHQMEKTFCIKLLTREELPKYTDVVRRSAKDIFIYTGDSDDDLEEYIEFQTYHIRNLFRHYNNGDGVNSEKKKVRNMCISLDEMFGSDRSCVYSVIHSRSFNSRPLERKSGMQQLGRICAKSGCDPIAALDMQPEYVKSILRPLGMLEHPIVIISDGQDLSVAERLLNDPEIAPMLRLVPNRAKWIGGDITLAIMSTTFIGNPASTFSGFIAKSRLALGLDNTFMFRARNENGEWDNTCGDTCIFSKRIMRSNA
;
A
#
# COMPACT_ATOMS: atom_id res chain seq x y z
N MET A 1 -15.22 0.26 -53.18
CA MET A 1 -15.48 1.71 -53.29
C MET A 1 -14.20 2.52 -53.03
N LEU A 2 -13.07 2.09 -53.61
CA LEU A 2 -11.73 2.71 -53.47
C LEU A 2 -10.86 2.45 -54.71
N GLU A 3 -11.51 2.23 -55.85
CA GLU A 3 -10.86 1.89 -57.14
C GLU A 3 -11.12 2.94 -58.23
N LEU A 4 -11.74 4.08 -57.89
CA LEU A 4 -12.11 5.12 -58.85
C LEU A 4 -11.42 6.48 -58.62
N ALA A 5 -10.36 6.55 -57.81
CA ALA A 5 -9.71 7.81 -57.44
C ALA A 5 -8.28 8.02 -57.96
N PHE A 6 -7.77 7.20 -58.90
CA PHE A 6 -6.36 7.25 -59.31
C PHE A 6 -6.07 7.59 -60.78
N LYS A 7 -7.02 8.20 -61.52
CA LYS A 7 -6.80 8.54 -62.94
C LYS A 7 -6.44 9.99 -63.28
N THR A 8 -6.27 10.88 -62.30
CA THR A 8 -6.01 12.31 -62.59
C THR A 8 -5.02 12.99 -61.64
N PHE A 9 -3.92 12.32 -61.28
CA PHE A 9 -2.82 12.97 -60.55
C PHE A 9 -1.53 13.01 -61.38
N PRO A 10 -0.97 14.20 -61.69
CA PRO A 10 0.27 14.32 -62.44
C PRO A 10 1.47 13.78 -61.61
N MET A 11 2.23 12.85 -62.20
CA MET A 11 3.37 12.18 -61.57
C MET A 11 4.48 13.11 -61.06
N SER A 12 4.51 14.38 -61.47
CA SER A 12 5.51 15.37 -61.02
C SER A 12 5.34 15.84 -59.57
N LYS A 13 4.20 15.55 -58.92
CA LYS A 13 3.94 15.92 -57.51
C LYS A 13 4.00 14.73 -56.53
N LEU A 14 4.22 13.51 -57.00
CA LEU A 14 4.27 12.30 -56.16
C LEU A 14 5.62 12.08 -55.46
N ARG A 15 6.72 12.64 -55.99
CA ARG A 15 8.05 12.50 -55.38
C ARG A 15 8.21 13.16 -54.00
N PRO A 16 7.75 14.41 -53.75
CA PRO A 16 7.86 14.99 -52.41
C PRO A 16 6.90 14.35 -51.39
N LEU A 17 5.75 13.81 -51.83
CA LEU A 17 4.79 13.16 -50.95
C LEU A 17 5.27 11.78 -50.49
N ALA A 18 5.91 11.01 -51.37
CA ALA A 18 6.51 9.72 -51.01
C ALA A 18 7.68 9.89 -50.02
N VAL A 19 8.49 10.94 -50.18
CA VAL A 19 9.58 11.25 -49.23
C VAL A 19 9.02 11.66 -47.86
N LEU A 20 7.94 12.44 -47.80
CA LEU A 20 7.28 12.81 -46.54
C LEU A 20 6.64 11.62 -45.83
N VAL A 21 6.06 10.67 -46.56
CA VAL A 21 5.50 9.43 -45.99
C VAL A 21 6.60 8.50 -45.49
N VAL A 22 7.71 8.35 -46.23
CA VAL A 22 8.85 7.52 -45.79
C VAL A 22 9.57 8.14 -44.59
N VAL A 23 9.75 9.47 -44.54
CA VAL A 23 10.31 10.17 -43.37
C VAL A 23 9.33 10.12 -42.19
N GLY A 24 8.02 10.21 -42.42
CA GLY A 24 7.00 10.06 -41.38
C GLY A 24 6.99 8.65 -40.77
N ILE A 25 7.11 7.60 -41.59
CA ILE A 25 7.18 6.21 -41.14
C ILE A 25 8.52 5.94 -40.44
N MET A 26 9.64 6.49 -40.91
CA MET A 26 10.93 6.36 -40.23
C MET A 26 10.99 7.13 -38.90
N CYS A 27 10.37 8.31 -38.80
CA CYS A 27 10.25 9.03 -37.53
C CYS A 27 9.32 8.31 -36.55
N GLN A 28 8.22 7.70 -36.99
CA GLN A 28 7.38 6.86 -36.12
C GLN A 28 8.10 5.57 -35.69
N SER A 29 8.96 5.00 -36.54
CA SER A 29 9.76 3.83 -36.21
C SER A 29 10.89 4.15 -35.23
N LEU A 30 11.53 5.33 -35.34
CA LEU A 30 12.48 5.82 -34.33
C LEU A 30 11.80 6.19 -33.00
N PHE A 31 10.58 6.75 -33.03
CA PHE A 31 9.82 7.04 -31.81
C PHE A 31 9.33 5.78 -31.11
N LEU A 32 8.99 4.71 -31.85
CA LEU A 32 8.58 3.42 -31.28
C LEU A 32 9.77 2.57 -30.80
N LEU A 33 10.99 2.81 -31.32
CA LEU A 33 12.22 2.18 -30.81
C LEU A 33 12.76 2.85 -29.52
N GLN A 34 12.35 4.08 -29.20
CA GLN A 34 12.71 4.75 -27.93
C GLN A 34 11.72 4.49 -26.78
N PHE A 35 10.61 3.78 -27.02
CA PHE A 35 9.60 3.46 -26.00
C PHE A 35 9.37 1.96 -25.81
N ARG A 36 10.33 1.12 -26.23
CA ARG A 36 10.26 -0.34 -26.10
C ARG A 36 11.44 -0.94 -25.31
N ASP A 37 12.07 -0.16 -24.44
CA ASP A 37 12.96 -0.65 -23.40
C ASP A 37 12.49 -0.05 -22.07
N GLY A 38 11.73 -0.85 -21.34
CA GLY A 38 11.11 -0.50 -20.06
C GLY A 38 10.59 -1.74 -19.36
N ASP A 39 11.33 -2.84 -19.49
CA ASP A 39 11.31 -4.02 -18.63
C ASP A 39 12.63 -4.78 -18.88
N ASP A 40 13.27 -5.16 -17.78
CA ASP A 40 14.47 -5.99 -17.61
C ASP A 40 15.90 -5.37 -17.71
N GLU A 41 16.55 -5.43 -16.55
CA GLU A 41 18.00 -5.49 -16.26
C GLU A 41 18.92 -4.32 -16.65
N ASP A 42 19.21 -3.46 -15.66
CA ASP A 42 20.46 -2.68 -15.67
C ASP A 42 21.61 -3.49 -15.05
N PRO A 43 22.75 -3.65 -15.75
CA PRO A 43 23.92 -4.34 -15.25
C PRO A 43 24.64 -3.54 -14.17
N ILE A 44 25.21 -4.26 -13.20
CA ILE A 44 26.04 -3.74 -12.13
C ILE A 44 27.24 -2.98 -12.71
N ILE A 45 27.16 -1.64 -12.73
CA ILE A 45 28.32 -0.77 -12.89
C ILE A 45 28.70 -0.28 -11.50
N SER A 46 29.81 -0.78 -10.97
CA SER A 46 30.44 -0.26 -9.75
C SER A 46 31.10 1.09 -10.02
N PRO A 47 30.76 2.17 -9.29
CA PRO A 47 31.65 3.31 -9.18
C PRO A 47 32.52 3.15 -7.93
N THR A 48 33.79 2.86 -8.14
CA THR A 48 34.86 3.15 -7.18
C THR A 48 34.87 4.65 -6.91
N TYR A 49 34.40 5.06 -5.73
CA TYR A 49 34.74 6.34 -5.14
C TYR A 49 35.17 6.14 -3.68
N THR A 50 36.46 6.34 -3.48
CA THR A 50 37.12 6.36 -2.18
C THR A 50 36.77 7.68 -1.50
N GLN A 51 36.02 7.64 -0.40
CA GLN A 51 35.94 8.75 0.53
C GLN A 51 36.50 8.32 1.89
N GLN A 52 37.56 9.01 2.29
CA GLN A 52 38.29 8.82 3.54
C GLN A 52 37.40 9.23 4.72
N VAL A 53 37.09 8.29 5.59
CA VAL A 53 36.44 8.53 6.88
C VAL A 53 37.54 8.68 7.94
N TYR A 54 37.59 9.85 8.58
CA TYR A 54 38.40 10.07 9.78
C TYR A 54 37.70 9.41 10.97
N TYR A 55 38.29 8.32 11.49
CA TYR A 55 37.89 7.75 12.78
C TYR A 55 38.66 8.43 13.92
N LYS A 56 37.92 9.03 14.86
CA LYS A 56 38.45 9.42 16.16
C LYS A 56 38.26 8.24 17.12
N LYS A 57 39.38 7.66 17.54
CA LYS A 57 39.48 6.55 18.49
C LYS A 57 39.08 7.03 19.90
N SER A 58 38.19 6.32 20.59
CA SER A 58 38.08 6.41 22.05
C SER A 58 38.27 5.01 22.63
N ASP A 59 39.44 4.83 23.25
CA ASP A 59 39.76 3.71 24.13
C ASP A 59 39.02 3.92 25.48
N THR A 60 38.37 2.87 26.00
CA THR A 60 38.35 2.52 27.44
C THR A 60 37.65 1.18 27.66
N ASP A 61 38.48 0.15 27.78
CA ASP A 61 38.57 -0.90 28.80
C ASP A 61 37.34 -1.47 29.52
N ALA A 62 37.37 -2.81 29.55
CA ALA A 62 36.49 -3.75 30.23
C ALA A 62 36.74 -3.84 31.75
N ILE A 63 35.68 -4.16 32.49
CA ILE A 63 35.77 -4.89 33.77
C ILE A 63 34.72 -6.01 33.76
N SER A 64 35.19 -7.22 33.50
CA SER A 64 34.46 -8.49 33.67
C SER A 64 34.62 -8.99 35.11
N ASN A 65 33.53 -9.22 35.84
CA ASN A 65 33.56 -9.85 37.16
C ASN A 65 32.94 -11.27 37.09
N PRO A 66 33.73 -12.36 37.21
CA PRO A 66 33.26 -13.74 36.94
C PRO A 66 32.42 -14.39 38.05
N ASN A 67 32.19 -13.72 39.19
CA ASN A 67 31.57 -14.35 40.37
C ASN A 67 30.04 -14.15 40.48
N LEU A 68 29.38 -13.55 39.48
CA LEU A 68 27.92 -13.37 39.48
C LEU A 68 27.16 -14.49 38.73
N ILE A 69 27.86 -15.36 38.00
CA ILE A 69 27.24 -16.36 37.10
C ILE A 69 27.01 -17.72 37.79
N GLN A 70 27.66 -18.00 38.92
CA GLN A 70 27.53 -19.30 39.60
C GLN A 70 26.45 -19.37 40.70
N GLN A 71 25.81 -18.25 41.04
CA GLN A 71 24.78 -18.22 42.10
C GLN A 71 23.34 -18.30 41.54
N THR A 72 23.15 -18.10 40.23
CA THR A 72 21.83 -18.16 39.57
C THR A 72 21.48 -19.57 39.02
N LEU A 73 22.41 -20.52 39.08
CA LEU A 73 22.25 -21.87 38.52
C LEU A 73 21.95 -22.96 39.55
N LYS A 74 21.72 -22.61 40.83
CA LYS A 74 21.42 -23.59 41.90
C LYS A 74 19.97 -23.63 42.40
N ASP A 75 19.11 -22.72 41.95
CA ASP A 75 17.72 -22.63 42.44
C ASP A 75 16.67 -23.14 41.43
N ASN A 76 17.07 -23.75 40.31
CA ASN A 76 16.15 -24.18 39.23
C ASN A 76 16.01 -25.71 39.05
N GLU A 77 16.33 -26.51 40.06
CA GLU A 77 16.02 -27.96 40.03
C GLU A 77 15.09 -28.36 41.17
N MET A 78 13.79 -28.32 40.88
CA MET A 78 12.74 -29.27 41.29
C MET A 78 11.41 -28.53 41.28
N PHE A 79 10.56 -28.74 40.27
CA PHE A 79 9.11 -28.94 40.48
C PHE A 79 8.51 -29.53 39.20
N ASN A 80 7.91 -30.71 39.37
CA ASN A 80 7.27 -31.55 38.35
C ASN A 80 5.97 -30.88 37.84
N PRO A 81 5.73 -30.68 36.52
CA PRO A 81 4.57 -29.94 36.02
C PRO A 81 3.45 -30.88 35.59
N ILE A 82 2.86 -31.61 36.54
CA ILE A 82 1.56 -32.25 36.36
C ILE A 82 0.78 -31.92 37.64
N ASP A 83 -0.40 -31.33 37.48
CA ASP A 83 -1.33 -30.91 38.55
C ASP A 83 -1.08 -29.54 39.22
N ARG A 84 -1.23 -28.45 38.45
CA ARG A 84 -1.72 -27.18 39.02
C ARG A 84 -2.98 -26.69 38.26
N PRO A 85 -4.03 -26.25 38.98
CA PRO A 85 -5.25 -25.71 38.39
C PRO A 85 -4.95 -24.41 37.62
N MET A 86 -5.57 -24.26 36.45
CA MET A 86 -5.49 -23.10 35.56
C MET A 86 -6.10 -21.83 36.19
N ALA A 87 -5.41 -21.23 37.14
CA ALA A 87 -5.72 -19.88 37.60
C ALA A 87 -4.41 -19.07 37.66
N ALA A 88 -4.36 -17.99 36.89
CA ALA A 88 -3.25 -17.04 36.77
C ALA A 88 -1.96 -17.61 36.14
N ARG A 89 -2.04 -18.02 34.87
CA ARG A 89 -0.88 -17.87 33.98
C ARG A 89 -0.93 -16.48 33.38
N ASP A 90 0.24 -15.85 33.35
CA ASP A 90 0.51 -14.50 32.88
C ASP A 90 -0.37 -14.05 31.71
N ILE A 91 -0.93 -12.85 31.83
CA ILE A 91 -1.51 -12.12 30.72
C ILE A 91 -0.39 -11.97 29.69
N PHE A 92 -0.34 -12.86 28.69
CA PHE A 92 0.50 -12.70 27.52
C PHE A 92 0.03 -11.42 26.82
N THR A 93 0.59 -10.28 27.22
CA THR A 93 0.40 -9.02 26.50
C THR A 93 1.06 -9.21 25.15
N MET A 94 0.26 -9.35 24.11
CA MET A 94 0.73 -9.32 22.73
C MET A 94 1.69 -8.14 22.55
N PRO A 95 2.87 -8.34 21.94
CA PRO A 95 3.77 -7.23 21.69
C PRO A 95 3.02 -6.19 20.86
N PRO A 96 3.16 -4.89 21.20
CA PRO A 96 2.52 -3.83 20.45
C PRO A 96 2.87 -3.93 18.96
N LEU A 97 1.90 -3.62 18.10
CA LEU A 97 2.14 -3.59 16.67
C LEU A 97 3.18 -2.50 16.32
N GLU A 98 4.23 -2.92 15.65
CA GLU A 98 5.33 -2.05 15.21
C GLU A 98 5.55 -2.20 13.70
N VAL A 99 5.73 -1.08 13.01
CA VAL A 99 6.04 -1.04 11.58
C VAL A 99 7.34 -0.26 11.40
N CYS A 100 8.39 -0.93 10.91
CA CYS A 100 9.69 -0.33 10.62
C CYS A 100 10.31 0.45 11.80
N GLY A 101 10.30 -0.10 13.02
CA GLY A 101 10.85 0.61 14.18
C GLY A 101 9.85 1.52 14.90
N ARG A 102 8.63 1.68 14.38
CA ARG A 102 7.68 2.70 14.83
C ARG A 102 6.39 2.07 15.33
N MET A 103 5.98 2.46 16.52
CA MET A 103 4.81 1.93 17.21
C MET A 103 3.52 2.40 16.53
N ALA A 104 2.58 1.48 16.35
CA ALA A 104 1.21 1.84 16.09
C ALA A 104 0.60 2.51 17.33
N ALA A 105 -0.38 3.38 17.15
CA ALA A 105 -1.07 4.10 18.23
C ALA A 105 -2.33 3.35 18.72
N ILE A 106 -2.35 2.02 18.57
CA ILE A 106 -3.43 1.15 19.05
C ILE A 106 -3.05 0.55 20.42
N PRO A 107 -3.95 0.58 21.40
CA PRO A 107 -3.75 -0.13 22.66
C PRO A 107 -3.61 -1.65 22.42
N PRO A 108 -2.60 -2.33 22.99
CA PRO A 108 -2.42 -3.77 22.82
C PRO A 108 -3.63 -4.61 23.24
N GLU A 109 -4.39 -4.15 24.25
CA GLU A 109 -5.62 -4.81 24.70
C GLU A 109 -6.73 -4.77 23.63
N GLN A 110 -6.93 -3.61 23.02
CA GLN A 110 -7.91 -3.45 21.93
C GLN A 110 -7.53 -4.34 20.75
N GLU A 111 -6.23 -4.40 20.43
CA GLU A 111 -5.73 -5.25 19.36
C GLU A 111 -5.94 -6.73 19.64
N GLN A 112 -5.61 -7.20 20.85
CA GLN A 112 -5.82 -8.58 21.27
C GLN A 112 -7.31 -8.97 21.19
N GLN A 113 -8.21 -8.06 21.58
CA GLN A 113 -9.66 -8.28 21.48
C GLN A 113 -10.09 -8.47 20.03
N THR A 114 -9.63 -7.60 19.11
CA THR A 114 -9.92 -7.72 17.68
C THR A 114 -9.37 -9.03 17.09
N ILE A 115 -8.14 -9.41 17.44
CA ILE A 115 -7.53 -10.67 16.97
C ILE A 115 -8.32 -11.88 17.49
N ASN A 116 -8.67 -11.90 18.77
CA ASN A 116 -9.48 -12.98 19.35
C ASN A 116 -10.85 -13.08 18.68
N LYS A 117 -11.48 -11.93 18.37
CA LYS A 117 -12.79 -11.89 17.70
C LYS A 117 -12.73 -12.56 16.34
N TYR A 118 -11.78 -12.19 15.49
CA TYR A 118 -11.77 -12.65 14.09
C TYR A 118 -11.01 -13.96 13.88
N THR A 119 -9.98 -14.27 14.67
CA THR A 119 -9.27 -15.56 14.57
C THR A 119 -10.18 -16.72 14.95
N ASN A 120 -11.02 -16.55 15.98
CA ASN A 120 -11.96 -17.58 16.42
C ASN A 120 -13.13 -17.79 15.45
N GLN A 121 -13.34 -16.88 14.49
CA GLN A 121 -14.35 -17.03 13.44
C GLN A 121 -13.81 -17.79 12.23
N CYS A 122 -12.52 -18.11 12.20
CA CYS A 122 -11.94 -18.85 11.10
C CYS A 122 -12.28 -20.34 11.16
N PRO A 123 -12.73 -20.94 10.05
CA PRO A 123 -12.92 -22.38 9.98
C PRO A 123 -11.60 -23.09 10.30
N THR A 124 -11.64 -23.99 11.28
CA THR A 124 -10.46 -24.79 11.65
C THR A 124 -10.15 -25.88 10.61
N VAL A 125 -11.18 -26.30 9.87
CA VAL A 125 -11.08 -27.26 8.77
C VAL A 125 -11.95 -26.74 7.63
N VAL A 126 -11.36 -26.66 6.43
CA VAL A 126 -12.08 -26.36 5.19
C VAL A 126 -12.25 -27.66 4.42
N THR A 127 -13.48 -28.02 4.12
CA THR A 127 -13.91 -29.21 3.40
C THR A 127 -14.37 -28.85 1.99
N TYR A 128 -14.60 -29.85 1.14
CA TYR A 128 -15.06 -29.63 -0.24
C TYR A 128 -16.51 -29.17 -0.37
N ASP A 129 -17.27 -29.22 0.74
CA ASP A 129 -18.65 -28.73 0.81
C ASP A 129 -18.72 -27.25 1.25
N ASP A 130 -17.60 -26.67 1.71
CA ASP A 130 -17.58 -25.26 2.12
C ASP A 130 -17.63 -24.32 0.91
N PRO A 131 -18.46 -23.28 0.95
CA PRO A 131 -18.66 -22.40 -0.19
C PRO A 131 -17.49 -21.42 -0.35
N ILE A 132 -16.95 -21.34 -1.57
CA ILE A 132 -15.74 -20.58 -1.89
C ILE A 132 -16.09 -19.30 -2.66
N PHE A 133 -15.50 -18.18 -2.21
CA PHE A 133 -15.37 -16.96 -3.01
C PHE A 133 -13.98 -16.95 -3.65
N LEU A 134 -13.90 -17.18 -4.95
CA LEU A 134 -12.63 -17.47 -5.63
C LEU A 134 -11.93 -16.19 -6.13
N ILE A 135 -10.64 -16.09 -5.84
CA ILE A 135 -9.69 -15.17 -6.48
C ILE A 135 -8.80 -16.00 -7.41
N GLU A 136 -8.99 -15.80 -8.71
CA GLU A 136 -8.21 -16.45 -9.76
C GLU A 136 -7.86 -15.48 -10.91
N GLY A 137 -6.99 -15.93 -11.80
CA GLY A 137 -6.58 -15.24 -13.01
C GLY A 137 -5.40 -14.31 -12.80
N GLN A 138 -4.62 -14.11 -13.87
CA GLN A 138 -3.43 -13.27 -13.90
C GLN A 138 -3.70 -11.81 -14.29
N ASP A 139 -4.97 -11.44 -14.50
CA ASP A 139 -5.36 -10.10 -14.98
C ASP A 139 -5.82 -9.22 -13.80
N PRO A 140 -4.91 -8.45 -13.16
CA PRO A 140 -5.27 -7.58 -12.06
C PRO A 140 -6.08 -6.38 -12.55
N PHE A 141 -6.93 -5.83 -11.68
CA PHE A 141 -7.57 -4.55 -11.94
C PHE A 141 -6.79 -3.39 -11.33
N GLY A 142 -6.33 -2.45 -12.18
CA GLY A 142 -5.69 -1.20 -11.75
C GLY A 142 -4.27 -1.35 -11.18
N ARG A 143 -3.84 -0.33 -10.42
CA ARG A 143 -2.50 -0.25 -9.81
C ARG A 143 -2.51 -0.81 -8.38
N THR A 144 -1.38 -0.77 -7.67
CA THR A 144 -1.18 -1.36 -6.33
C THR A 144 -2.32 -1.08 -5.34
N GLY A 145 -2.77 0.18 -5.21
CA GLY A 145 -3.88 0.51 -4.33
C GLY A 145 -5.19 -0.20 -4.67
N ASN A 146 -5.51 -0.39 -5.96
CA ASN A 146 -6.69 -1.15 -6.39
C ASN A 146 -6.56 -2.63 -6.01
N LYS A 147 -5.38 -3.22 -6.22
CA LYS A 147 -5.14 -4.64 -5.94
C LYS A 147 -5.21 -4.95 -4.45
N LEU A 148 -4.58 -4.13 -3.61
CA LEU A 148 -4.63 -4.27 -2.14
C LEU A 148 -6.06 -4.09 -1.61
N LEU A 149 -6.78 -3.06 -2.05
CA LEU A 149 -8.19 -2.88 -1.68
C LEU A 149 -9.07 -4.01 -2.22
N GLY A 150 -8.80 -4.51 -3.42
CA GLY A 150 -9.52 -5.65 -4.00
C GLY A 150 -9.39 -6.92 -3.15
N PHE A 151 -8.20 -7.21 -2.64
CA PHE A 151 -7.99 -8.33 -1.72
C PHE A 151 -8.81 -8.16 -0.44
N LEU A 152 -8.76 -6.97 0.19
CA LEU A 152 -9.56 -6.68 1.37
C LEU A 152 -11.08 -6.73 1.11
N HIS A 153 -11.51 -6.35 -0.09
CA HIS A 153 -12.91 -6.45 -0.51
C HIS A 153 -13.35 -7.90 -0.72
N ALA A 154 -12.47 -8.77 -1.21
CA ALA A 154 -12.76 -10.20 -1.35
C ALA A 154 -13.00 -10.84 0.02
N LEU A 155 -12.15 -10.56 1.00
CA LEU A 155 -12.31 -11.03 2.39
C LEU A 155 -13.66 -10.63 2.97
N GLU A 156 -14.04 -9.36 2.81
CA GLU A 156 -15.32 -8.86 3.33
C GLU A 156 -16.53 -9.43 2.59
N LYS A 157 -16.46 -9.56 1.26
CA LYS A 157 -17.54 -10.16 0.45
C LYS A 157 -17.76 -11.62 0.83
N ALA A 158 -16.67 -12.37 1.03
CA ALA A 158 -16.73 -13.74 1.45
C ALA A 158 -17.39 -13.85 2.83
N ARG A 159 -16.92 -13.06 3.82
CA ARG A 159 -17.52 -12.99 5.16
C ARG A 159 -19.01 -12.71 5.13
N LYS A 160 -19.45 -11.65 4.44
CA LYS A 160 -20.88 -11.28 4.35
C LYS A 160 -21.76 -12.32 3.66
N THR A 161 -21.17 -13.21 2.86
CA THR A 161 -21.91 -14.26 2.15
C THR A 161 -21.72 -15.65 2.75
N GLY A 162 -21.10 -15.73 3.94
CA GLY A 162 -20.81 -17.00 4.62
C GLY A 162 -19.86 -17.90 3.83
N ARG A 163 -18.89 -17.31 3.13
CA ARG A 163 -17.93 -17.98 2.25
C ARG A 163 -16.51 -17.81 2.74
N ILE A 164 -15.64 -18.72 2.31
CA ILE A 164 -14.19 -18.64 2.51
C ILE A 164 -13.56 -18.10 1.23
N VAL A 165 -12.58 -17.19 1.35
CA VAL A 165 -11.81 -16.78 0.18
C VAL A 165 -10.89 -17.92 -0.24
N GLY A 166 -11.09 -18.43 -1.46
CA GLY A 166 -10.16 -19.36 -2.10
C GLY A 166 -9.23 -18.61 -3.04
N ILE A 167 -7.93 -18.91 -3.03
CA ILE A 167 -6.95 -18.30 -3.94
C ILE A 167 -6.19 -19.39 -4.67
N VAL A 168 -6.21 -19.37 -6.00
CA VAL A 168 -5.49 -20.37 -6.80
C VAL A 168 -4.01 -20.02 -6.83
N VAL A 169 -3.15 -20.88 -6.28
CA VAL A 169 -1.73 -20.56 -6.00
C VAL A 169 -0.96 -20.13 -7.24
N ASP A 170 -1.11 -20.87 -8.35
CA ASP A 170 -0.38 -20.62 -9.59
C ASP A 170 -1.18 -19.75 -10.60
N ASP A 171 -2.35 -19.27 -10.20
CA ASP A 171 -3.27 -18.56 -11.09
C ASP A 171 -4.08 -17.49 -10.36
N SER A 172 -3.39 -16.55 -9.74
CA SER A 172 -4.04 -15.45 -9.02
C SER A 172 -3.24 -14.17 -9.08
N TRP A 173 -3.93 -13.07 -9.36
CA TRP A 173 -3.38 -11.72 -9.31
C TRP A 173 -3.09 -11.25 -7.88
N ALA A 174 -3.71 -11.85 -6.85
CA ALA A 174 -3.61 -11.38 -5.48
C ALA A 174 -2.32 -11.82 -4.80
N LEU A 175 -1.88 -13.07 -5.00
CA LEU A 175 -0.68 -13.59 -4.34
C LEU A 175 0.60 -12.82 -4.70
N PRO A 176 0.88 -12.50 -5.99
CA PRO A 176 2.05 -11.70 -6.33
C PRO A 176 2.02 -10.33 -5.65
N VAL A 177 0.84 -9.72 -5.51
CA VAL A 177 0.69 -8.42 -4.85
C VAL A 177 0.93 -8.54 -3.36
N ILE A 178 0.27 -9.47 -2.68
CA ILE A 178 0.44 -9.65 -1.23
C ILE A 178 1.88 -9.99 -0.93
N THR A 179 2.43 -11.05 -1.53
CA THR A 179 3.80 -11.52 -1.27
C THR A 179 4.91 -10.54 -1.66
N THR A 180 4.63 -9.59 -2.55
CA THR A 180 5.58 -8.50 -2.88
C THR A 180 5.77 -7.52 -1.72
N PHE A 181 4.72 -7.25 -0.94
CA PHE A 181 4.75 -6.29 0.17
C PHE A 181 4.75 -6.97 1.55
N PHE A 182 4.07 -8.10 1.70
CA PHE A 182 3.80 -8.75 2.97
C PHE A 182 3.95 -10.26 2.85
N MET A 183 4.29 -10.97 3.92
CA MET A 183 4.35 -12.44 3.98
C MET A 183 5.16 -13.06 2.83
N SER A 184 6.38 -12.56 2.62
CA SER A 184 7.36 -13.22 1.75
C SER A 184 7.63 -14.67 2.18
N ILE A 185 7.91 -15.52 1.21
CA ILE A 185 8.26 -16.92 1.42
C ILE A 185 9.73 -16.96 1.87
N GLN A 186 9.96 -17.46 3.09
CA GLN A 186 11.27 -17.59 3.70
C GLN A 186 11.84 -18.99 3.45
N ASP A 187 13.15 -19.09 3.24
CA ASP A 187 13.93 -20.33 3.16
C ASP A 187 13.41 -21.42 2.20
N GLY A 188 12.52 -21.07 1.28
CA GLY A 188 11.85 -22.01 0.38
C GLY A 188 10.78 -22.89 1.04
N ASP A 189 10.42 -22.66 2.30
CA ASP A 189 9.38 -23.41 3.01
C ASP A 189 7.99 -22.91 2.60
N VAL A 190 7.53 -23.41 1.46
CA VAL A 190 6.23 -23.05 0.87
C VAL A 190 5.07 -23.60 1.70
N ASP A 191 5.24 -24.72 2.39
CA ASP A 191 4.13 -25.37 3.11
C ASP A 191 3.84 -24.66 4.43
N GLU A 192 4.87 -24.30 5.19
CA GLU A 192 4.70 -23.45 6.38
C GLU A 192 4.17 -22.06 6.00
N TRP A 193 4.70 -21.46 4.93
CA TRP A 193 4.19 -20.19 4.41
C TRP A 193 2.70 -20.28 4.05
N LYS A 194 2.28 -21.35 3.35
CA LYS A 194 0.86 -21.57 3.01
C LYS A 194 0.02 -21.64 4.27
N HIS A 195 0.44 -22.45 5.25
CA HIS A 195 -0.28 -22.60 6.51
C HIS A 195 -0.44 -21.26 7.24
N GLN A 196 0.64 -20.49 7.33
CA GLN A 196 0.63 -19.16 7.93
C GLN A 196 -0.31 -18.21 7.19
N MET A 197 -0.27 -18.20 5.85
CA MET A 197 -1.10 -17.31 5.03
C MET A 197 -2.59 -17.66 5.12
N GLU A 198 -2.94 -18.94 5.08
CA GLU A 198 -4.31 -19.44 5.29
C GLU A 198 -4.85 -19.02 6.65
N LYS A 199 -4.05 -19.24 7.71
CA LYS A 199 -4.43 -18.92 9.09
C LYS A 199 -4.58 -17.42 9.34
N THR A 200 -3.62 -16.61 8.89
CA THR A 200 -3.58 -15.16 9.14
C THR A 200 -4.73 -14.41 8.47
N PHE A 201 -5.13 -14.83 7.27
CA PHE A 201 -6.18 -14.14 6.49
C PHE A 201 -7.50 -14.90 6.43
N CYS A 202 -7.61 -16.07 7.06
CA CYS A 202 -8.84 -16.86 7.02
C CYS A 202 -9.20 -17.31 5.58
N ILE A 203 -8.18 -17.71 4.81
CA ILE A 203 -8.32 -18.06 3.40
C ILE A 203 -7.93 -19.51 3.15
N LYS A 204 -8.27 -20.02 1.97
CA LYS A 204 -7.80 -21.30 1.46
C LYS A 204 -6.93 -21.08 0.22
N LEU A 205 -5.70 -21.55 0.26
CA LEU A 205 -4.82 -21.63 -0.91
C LEU A 205 -5.13 -22.94 -1.64
N LEU A 206 -5.54 -22.82 -2.90
CA LEU A 206 -6.06 -23.90 -3.71
C LEU A 206 -5.09 -24.22 -4.84
N THR A 207 -4.84 -25.50 -5.05
CA THR A 207 -4.25 -25.98 -6.30
C THR A 207 -5.32 -26.08 -7.39
N ARG A 208 -4.89 -26.10 -8.66
CA ARG A 208 -5.80 -26.32 -9.80
C ARG A 208 -6.48 -27.70 -9.76
N GLU A 209 -5.88 -28.67 -9.08
CA GLU A 209 -6.42 -30.03 -8.92
C GLU A 209 -7.45 -30.12 -7.78
N GLU A 210 -7.33 -29.27 -6.76
CA GLU A 210 -8.29 -29.21 -5.66
C GLU A 210 -9.56 -28.43 -6.03
N LEU A 211 -9.42 -27.36 -6.82
CA LEU A 211 -10.54 -26.48 -7.15
C LEU A 211 -11.77 -27.21 -7.74
N PRO A 212 -11.65 -28.19 -8.66
CA PRO A 212 -12.80 -28.93 -9.19
C PRO A 212 -13.54 -29.79 -8.16
N LYS A 213 -12.96 -30.04 -6.98
CA LYS A 213 -13.59 -30.84 -5.91
C LYS A 213 -14.63 -30.03 -5.14
N TYR A 214 -14.54 -28.69 -5.16
CA TYR A 214 -15.49 -27.81 -4.49
C TYR A 214 -16.78 -27.65 -5.32
N THR A 215 -17.92 -27.74 -4.64
CA THR A 215 -19.23 -27.75 -5.31
C THR A 215 -19.90 -26.37 -5.41
N ASP A 216 -19.65 -25.47 -4.45
CA ASP A 216 -20.14 -24.07 -4.45
C ASP A 216 -18.97 -23.09 -4.59
N VAL A 217 -18.70 -22.66 -5.83
CA VAL A 217 -17.60 -21.73 -6.14
C VAL A 217 -18.13 -20.50 -6.86
N VAL A 218 -18.04 -19.34 -6.22
CA VAL A 218 -18.40 -18.04 -6.79
C VAL A 218 -17.17 -17.39 -7.41
N ARG A 219 -17.24 -17.16 -8.73
CA ARG A 219 -16.21 -16.47 -9.52
C ARG A 219 -16.60 -15.03 -9.83
N ARG A 220 -15.65 -14.11 -9.71
CA ARG A 220 -15.80 -12.70 -10.06
C ARG A 220 -14.50 -12.19 -10.67
N SER A 221 -14.60 -11.25 -11.62
CA SER A 221 -13.41 -10.63 -12.19
C SER A 221 -12.67 -9.79 -11.12
N ALA A 222 -11.37 -9.56 -11.28
CA ALA A 222 -10.62 -8.67 -10.39
C ALA A 222 -11.26 -7.28 -10.29
N LYS A 223 -11.86 -6.80 -11.39
CA LYS A 223 -12.62 -5.54 -11.43
C LYS A 223 -13.86 -5.61 -10.55
N ASP A 224 -14.66 -6.66 -10.66
CA ASP A 224 -15.88 -6.83 -9.85
C ASP A 224 -15.56 -7.08 -8.37
N ILE A 225 -14.44 -7.71 -8.07
CA ILE A 225 -13.94 -7.88 -6.69
C ILE A 225 -13.60 -6.50 -6.13
N PHE A 226 -12.79 -5.71 -6.86
CA PHE A 226 -12.41 -4.36 -6.46
C PHE A 226 -13.62 -3.42 -6.32
N ILE A 227 -14.57 -3.44 -7.26
CA ILE A 227 -15.78 -2.63 -7.17
C ILE A 227 -16.64 -3.17 -6.03
N TYR A 228 -16.60 -2.47 -4.90
CA TYR A 228 -17.47 -2.77 -3.78
C TYR A 228 -18.82 -2.07 -4.01
N THR A 229 -19.82 -2.83 -4.49
CA THR A 229 -21.17 -2.32 -4.81
C THR A 229 -22.11 -2.29 -3.60
N GLY A 230 -21.60 -2.26 -2.37
CA GLY A 230 -22.45 -2.10 -1.19
C GLY A 230 -23.18 -0.76 -1.26
N ASP A 231 -24.50 -0.79 -1.43
CA ASP A 231 -25.34 0.41 -1.54
C ASP A 231 -25.67 1.02 -0.16
N SER A 232 -25.34 0.31 0.94
CA SER A 232 -25.52 0.79 2.30
C SER A 232 -24.23 0.72 3.12
N ASP A 233 -24.13 1.65 4.06
CA ASP A 233 -23.14 1.65 5.15
C ASP A 233 -23.71 0.90 6.37
N ASP A 234 -24.62 -0.05 6.14
CA ASP A 234 -25.12 -0.95 7.18
C ASP A 234 -23.92 -1.77 7.70
N ASP A 235 -23.79 -1.77 9.02
CA ASP A 235 -22.65 -2.35 9.76
C ASP A 235 -21.30 -1.71 9.40
N LEU A 236 -21.25 -0.40 9.15
CA LEU A 236 -20.00 0.31 8.84
C LEU A 236 -18.94 0.12 9.92
N GLU A 237 -19.31 0.16 11.20
CA GLU A 237 -18.38 -0.07 12.32
C GLU A 237 -17.76 -1.48 12.25
N GLU A 238 -18.58 -2.50 12.01
CA GLU A 238 -18.11 -3.88 11.87
C GLU A 238 -17.22 -4.04 10.63
N TYR A 239 -17.55 -3.37 9.53
CA TYR A 239 -16.71 -3.32 8.32
C TYR A 239 -15.36 -2.65 8.62
N ILE A 240 -15.35 -1.52 9.33
CA ILE A 240 -14.12 -0.80 9.72
C ILE A 240 -13.26 -1.72 10.57
N GLU A 241 -13.83 -2.37 11.59
CA GLU A 241 -13.11 -3.27 12.48
C GLU A 241 -12.53 -4.47 11.71
N PHE A 242 -13.31 -5.08 10.82
CA PHE A 242 -12.87 -6.21 10.00
C PHE A 242 -11.76 -5.84 9.01
N GLN A 243 -11.89 -4.71 8.31
CA GLN A 243 -10.83 -4.22 7.43
C GLN A 243 -9.55 -3.90 8.22
N THR A 244 -9.71 -3.26 9.38
CA THR A 244 -8.62 -2.90 10.27
C THR A 244 -7.86 -4.12 10.76
N TYR A 245 -8.57 -5.19 11.15
CA TYR A 245 -7.97 -6.48 11.51
C TYR A 245 -7.03 -7.01 10.41
N HIS A 246 -7.51 -7.09 9.17
CA HIS A 246 -6.69 -7.60 8.07
C HIS A 246 -5.56 -6.66 7.66
N ILE A 247 -5.75 -5.34 7.75
CA ILE A 247 -4.67 -4.38 7.50
C ILE A 247 -3.57 -4.52 8.55
N ARG A 248 -3.92 -4.64 9.84
CA ARG A 248 -2.94 -4.90 10.91
C ARG A 248 -2.18 -6.20 10.66
N ASN A 249 -2.86 -7.26 10.25
CA ASN A 249 -2.19 -8.51 9.89
C ASN A 249 -1.23 -8.35 8.69
N LEU A 250 -1.57 -7.57 7.66
CA LEU A 250 -0.61 -7.26 6.60
C LEU A 250 0.65 -6.60 7.18
N PHE A 251 0.49 -5.57 8.02
CA PHE A 251 1.61 -4.84 8.63
C PHE A 251 2.31 -5.59 9.77
N ARG A 252 1.77 -6.69 10.30
CA ARG A 252 2.53 -7.62 11.16
C ARG A 252 3.56 -8.42 10.37
N HIS A 253 3.34 -8.54 9.08
CA HIS A 253 4.14 -9.37 8.18
C HIS A 253 4.68 -8.56 7.00
N TYR A 254 4.96 -7.26 7.16
CA TYR A 254 5.60 -6.49 6.09
C TYR A 254 6.99 -7.05 5.75
N ASN A 255 7.37 -6.94 4.48
CA ASN A 255 8.65 -7.45 4.00
C ASN A 255 9.79 -6.50 4.39
N ASN A 256 10.82 -7.05 5.03
CA ASN A 256 12.06 -6.36 5.41
C ASN A 256 13.17 -6.47 4.33
N GLY A 257 12.91 -7.15 3.22
CA GLY A 257 13.86 -7.40 2.12
C GLY A 257 14.39 -8.83 2.04
N ASP A 258 14.00 -9.69 2.99
CA ASP A 258 14.34 -11.11 3.02
C ASP A 258 13.25 -11.97 2.38
N GLY A 259 13.65 -13.08 1.77
CA GLY A 259 12.75 -14.03 1.11
C GLY A 259 12.36 -13.66 -0.32
N VAL A 260 11.35 -14.37 -0.84
CA VAL A 260 10.84 -14.20 -2.21
C VAL A 260 9.33 -14.06 -2.23
N ASN A 261 8.80 -13.45 -3.29
CA ASN A 261 7.36 -13.41 -3.54
C ASN A 261 6.88 -14.74 -4.16
N SER A 262 5.57 -14.88 -4.40
CA SER A 262 4.98 -16.08 -5.01
C SER A 262 5.47 -16.36 -6.45
N GLU A 263 6.05 -15.36 -7.11
CA GLU A 263 6.71 -15.49 -8.42
C GLU A 263 8.20 -15.83 -8.30
N LYS A 264 8.69 -16.16 -7.10
CA LYS A 264 10.10 -16.44 -6.79
C LYS A 264 11.06 -15.27 -7.02
N LYS A 265 10.54 -14.04 -7.09
CA LYS A 265 11.35 -12.81 -7.18
C LYS A 265 11.71 -12.34 -5.78
N LYS A 266 12.94 -11.84 -5.60
CA LYS A 266 13.37 -11.26 -4.33
C LYS A 266 12.47 -10.09 -3.94
N VAL A 267 12.00 -10.07 -2.70
CA VAL A 267 11.20 -8.97 -2.18
C VAL A 267 12.09 -7.79 -1.77
N ARG A 268 11.53 -6.58 -1.76
CA ARG A 268 12.25 -5.37 -1.36
C ARG A 268 11.82 -4.94 0.05
N ASN A 269 12.75 -4.33 0.78
CA ASN A 269 12.50 -3.79 2.11
C ASN A 269 11.46 -2.66 2.05
N MET A 270 10.33 -2.81 2.75
CA MET A 270 9.30 -1.79 2.88
C MET A 270 9.71 -0.60 3.77
N CYS A 271 10.76 -0.74 4.58
CA CYS A 271 11.29 0.33 5.42
C CYS A 271 12.29 1.24 4.70
N ILE A 272 12.70 0.89 3.47
CA ILE A 272 13.82 1.55 2.78
C ILE A 272 13.65 3.06 2.65
N SER A 273 12.44 3.56 2.35
CA SER A 273 12.21 5.01 2.23
C SER A 273 12.33 5.74 3.56
N LEU A 274 11.98 5.10 4.69
CA LEU A 274 12.20 5.67 6.02
C LEU A 274 13.68 5.71 6.36
N ASP A 275 14.38 4.58 6.15
CA ASP A 275 15.81 4.44 6.42
C ASP A 275 16.64 5.45 5.63
N GLU A 276 16.27 5.68 4.37
CA GLU A 276 16.98 6.56 3.46
C GLU A 276 16.73 8.04 3.75
N MET A 277 15.55 8.38 4.28
CA MET A 277 15.19 9.76 4.60
C MET A 277 15.65 10.20 5.99
N PHE A 278 15.63 9.29 6.97
CA PHE A 278 15.80 9.61 8.38
C PHE A 278 16.84 8.74 9.11
N GLY A 279 17.49 7.81 8.40
CA GLY A 279 18.46 6.89 9.00
C GLY A 279 17.82 5.99 10.05
N SER A 280 18.54 5.78 11.15
CA SER A 280 18.07 4.95 12.27
C SER A 280 17.10 5.66 13.21
N ASP A 281 16.78 6.94 13.01
CA ASP A 281 15.86 7.68 13.87
C ASP A 281 14.41 7.29 13.59
N ARG A 282 13.84 6.51 14.50
CA ARG A 282 12.44 6.06 14.45
C ARG A 282 11.45 7.02 15.11
N SER A 283 11.97 8.03 15.82
CA SER A 283 11.18 9.08 16.47
C SER A 283 10.94 10.30 15.58
N CYS A 284 11.45 10.28 14.34
CA CYS A 284 11.34 11.39 13.42
C CYS A 284 9.88 11.86 13.21
N VAL A 285 9.71 13.18 13.27
CA VAL A 285 8.44 13.88 13.03
C VAL A 285 8.49 14.46 11.62
N TYR A 286 7.53 14.07 10.77
CA TYR A 286 7.48 14.52 9.37
C TYR A 286 6.07 14.40 8.80
N SER A 287 5.83 15.14 7.72
CA SER A 287 4.60 15.09 6.93
C SER A 287 4.83 14.37 5.62
N VAL A 288 3.80 13.71 5.10
CA VAL A 288 3.82 13.13 3.74
C VAL A 288 2.67 13.68 2.93
N ILE A 289 2.98 14.11 1.72
CA ILE A 289 2.04 14.53 0.69
C ILE A 289 2.06 13.48 -0.41
N HIS A 290 0.91 12.87 -0.70
CA HIS A 290 0.78 11.99 -1.86
C HIS A 290 0.15 12.72 -3.04
N SER A 291 1.01 13.13 -3.97
CA SER A 291 0.62 13.78 -5.21
C SER A 291 0.39 12.74 -6.31
N ARG A 292 -0.88 12.53 -6.68
CA ARG A 292 -1.24 11.75 -7.86
C ARG A 292 -1.78 12.68 -8.92
N SER A 293 -1.18 12.62 -10.10
CA SER A 293 -1.73 13.31 -11.26
C SER A 293 -2.62 12.39 -12.07
N PHE A 294 -3.70 12.95 -12.59
CA PHE A 294 -4.50 12.31 -13.62
C PHE A 294 -4.24 12.91 -15.01
N ASN A 295 -3.27 13.82 -15.14
CA ASN A 295 -3.05 14.62 -16.35
C ASN A 295 -2.27 13.88 -17.44
N SER A 296 -1.59 12.79 -17.08
CA SER A 296 -0.72 12.02 -17.97
C SER A 296 -1.47 11.34 -19.11
N ARG A 297 -2.76 11.01 -18.91
CA ARG A 297 -3.60 10.32 -19.90
C ARG A 297 -5.02 10.90 -19.89
N PRO A 298 -5.58 11.30 -21.05
CA PRO A 298 -6.93 11.89 -21.11
C PRO A 298 -8.04 11.03 -20.47
N LEU A 299 -7.94 9.70 -20.62
CA LEU A 299 -8.89 8.77 -20.02
C LEU A 299 -8.74 8.68 -18.50
N GLU A 300 -7.51 8.69 -17.98
CA GLU A 300 -7.26 8.72 -16.53
C GLU A 300 -7.73 10.04 -15.91
N ARG A 301 -7.53 11.17 -16.60
CA ARG A 301 -8.07 12.48 -16.20
C ARG A 301 -9.57 12.44 -16.06
N LYS A 302 -10.27 11.97 -17.09
CA LYS A 302 -11.74 11.91 -17.08
C LYS A 302 -12.25 11.02 -15.96
N SER A 303 -11.72 9.81 -15.82
CA SER A 303 -12.16 8.87 -14.78
C SER A 303 -11.81 9.35 -13.37
N GLY A 304 -10.60 9.88 -13.16
CA GLY A 304 -10.16 10.41 -11.88
C GLY A 304 -10.98 11.62 -11.43
N MET A 305 -11.24 12.58 -12.33
CA MET A 305 -12.09 13.74 -12.04
C MET A 305 -13.55 13.35 -11.80
N GLN A 306 -14.08 12.37 -12.53
CA GLN A 306 -15.42 11.84 -12.28
C GLN A 306 -15.52 11.16 -10.92
N GLN A 307 -14.50 10.39 -10.53
CA GLN A 307 -14.44 9.77 -9.21
C GLN A 307 -14.35 10.83 -8.11
N LEU A 308 -13.47 11.82 -8.26
CA LEU A 308 -13.31 12.92 -7.31
C LEU A 308 -14.61 13.71 -7.14
N GLY A 309 -15.24 14.10 -8.24
CA GLY A 309 -16.51 14.83 -8.21
C GLY A 309 -17.62 14.06 -7.47
N ARG A 310 -17.69 12.74 -7.62
CA ARG A 310 -18.65 11.91 -6.87
C ARG A 310 -18.32 11.82 -5.39
N ILE A 311 -17.05 11.62 -5.05
CA ILE A 311 -16.62 11.56 -3.64
C ILE A 311 -16.93 12.90 -2.97
N CYS A 312 -16.61 14.02 -3.61
CA CYS A 312 -16.88 15.35 -3.09
C CYS A 312 -18.36 15.69 -3.01
N ALA A 313 -19.19 15.25 -3.97
CA ALA A 313 -20.63 15.39 -3.87
C ALA A 313 -21.24 14.67 -2.65
N LYS A 314 -20.57 13.64 -2.10
CA LYS A 314 -21.05 12.87 -0.95
C LYS A 314 -20.36 13.20 0.38
N SER A 315 -19.10 13.63 0.33
CA SER A 315 -18.28 13.97 1.51
C SER A 315 -18.18 15.47 1.76
N GLY A 316 -18.66 16.31 0.83
CA GLY A 316 -18.53 17.76 0.89
C GLY A 316 -17.14 18.30 0.52
N CYS A 317 -16.16 17.46 0.15
CA CYS A 317 -14.81 17.93 -0.17
C CYS A 317 -14.75 18.89 -1.36
N ASP A 318 -13.66 19.66 -1.44
CA ASP A 318 -13.35 20.45 -2.62
C ASP A 318 -12.94 19.52 -3.79
N PRO A 319 -13.52 19.72 -4.99
CA PRO A 319 -13.33 18.81 -6.12
C PRO A 319 -11.96 18.92 -6.81
N ILE A 320 -11.07 19.83 -6.39
CA ILE A 320 -9.75 20.04 -7.01
C ILE A 320 -8.62 20.25 -6.00
N ALA A 321 -8.88 20.69 -4.78
CA ALA A 321 -7.84 21.11 -3.84
C ALA A 321 -6.82 20.02 -3.52
N ALA A 322 -7.28 18.79 -3.28
CA ALA A 322 -6.42 17.64 -2.99
C ALA A 322 -5.70 17.08 -4.24
N LEU A 323 -6.08 17.52 -5.44
CA LEU A 323 -5.38 17.21 -6.69
C LEU A 323 -4.28 18.25 -6.95
N ASP A 324 -4.63 19.53 -6.83
CA ASP A 324 -3.74 20.65 -7.14
C ASP A 324 -2.72 20.92 -6.03
N MET A 325 -3.06 20.60 -4.79
CA MET A 325 -2.22 20.75 -3.59
C MET A 325 -1.54 22.12 -3.53
N GLN A 326 -2.31 23.18 -3.75
CA GLN A 326 -1.81 24.56 -3.70
C GLN A 326 -1.12 24.84 -2.34
N PRO A 327 -0.09 25.71 -2.29
CA PRO A 327 0.61 26.01 -1.05
C PRO A 327 -0.32 26.40 0.10
N GLU A 328 -1.34 27.23 -0.14
CA GLU A 328 -2.31 27.61 0.88
C GLU A 328 -3.16 26.44 1.41
N TYR A 329 -3.47 25.47 0.55
CA TYR A 329 -4.14 24.24 0.98
C TYR A 329 -3.22 23.44 1.91
N VAL A 330 -1.96 23.23 1.53
CA VAL A 330 -0.98 22.49 2.34
C VAL A 330 -0.69 23.22 3.66
N LYS A 331 -0.44 24.53 3.64
CA LYS A 331 -0.20 25.35 4.83
C LYS A 331 -1.37 25.35 5.79
N SER A 332 -2.61 25.38 5.29
CA SER A 332 -3.79 25.32 6.16
C SER A 332 -3.97 23.96 6.87
N ILE A 333 -3.23 22.91 6.45
CA ILE A 333 -3.13 21.64 7.16
C ILE A 333 -1.96 21.69 8.13
N LEU A 334 -0.77 22.03 7.62
CA LEU A 334 0.48 21.85 8.36
C LEU A 334 0.71 22.92 9.42
N ARG A 335 0.31 24.17 9.17
CA ARG A 335 0.57 25.30 10.08
C ARG A 335 -0.12 25.13 11.44
N PRO A 336 -1.42 24.79 11.53
CA PRO A 336 -2.06 24.59 12.83
C PRO A 336 -1.46 23.44 13.64
N LEU A 337 -0.81 22.48 12.97
CA LEU A 337 -0.16 21.33 13.59
C LEU A 337 1.32 21.59 13.95
N GLY A 338 1.87 22.78 13.64
CA GLY A 338 3.31 23.06 13.77
C GLY A 338 4.20 22.31 12.77
N MET A 339 3.61 21.66 11.76
CA MET A 339 4.30 20.75 10.85
C MET A 339 5.05 21.44 9.70
N LEU A 340 4.95 22.78 9.58
CA LEU A 340 5.74 23.55 8.61
C LEU A 340 7.23 23.67 8.98
N GLU A 341 7.58 23.42 10.25
CA GLU A 341 8.96 23.44 10.74
C GLU A 341 9.65 22.07 10.65
N HIS A 342 8.89 21.04 10.25
CA HIS A 342 9.34 19.66 10.14
C HIS A 342 9.46 19.22 8.68
N PRO A 343 10.26 18.18 8.35
CA PRO A 343 10.36 17.67 6.98
C PRO A 343 9.00 17.34 6.34
N ILE A 344 8.81 17.76 5.10
CA ILE A 344 7.62 17.49 4.28
C ILE A 344 8.06 16.66 3.08
N VAL A 345 7.66 15.39 3.05
CA VAL A 345 8.06 14.47 1.97
C VAL A 345 6.96 14.37 0.94
N ILE A 346 7.29 14.56 -0.34
CA ILE A 346 6.36 14.26 -1.43
C ILE A 346 6.64 12.86 -1.98
N ILE A 347 5.59 12.06 -2.04
CA ILE A 347 5.54 10.85 -2.85
C ILE A 347 4.61 11.09 -4.04
N SER A 348 5.02 10.66 -5.23
CA SER A 348 4.24 10.82 -6.45
C SER A 348 4.37 9.61 -7.37
N ASP A 349 3.45 9.49 -8.31
CA ASP A 349 3.53 8.47 -9.36
C ASP A 349 4.48 8.86 -10.50
N GLY A 350 5.22 9.96 -10.35
CA GLY A 350 6.24 10.44 -11.29
C GLY A 350 5.71 10.98 -12.61
N GLN A 351 4.39 11.03 -12.80
CA GLN A 351 3.80 11.39 -14.10
C GLN A 351 3.68 12.89 -14.32
N ASP A 352 3.66 13.68 -13.24
CA ASP A 352 3.48 15.13 -13.26
C ASP A 352 4.15 15.70 -12.01
N LEU A 353 5.12 16.58 -12.23
CA LEU A 353 5.90 17.20 -11.15
C LEU A 353 5.35 18.58 -10.75
N SER A 354 4.27 19.05 -11.37
CA SER A 354 3.76 20.41 -11.17
C SER A 354 3.41 20.72 -9.71
N VAL A 355 2.94 19.74 -8.94
CA VAL A 355 2.70 19.90 -7.49
C VAL A 355 4.04 20.09 -6.76
N ALA A 356 5.04 19.25 -7.04
CA ALA A 356 6.35 19.38 -6.41
C ALA A 356 7.03 20.71 -6.78
N GLU A 357 7.02 21.09 -8.06
CA GLU A 357 7.57 22.37 -8.54
C GLU A 357 6.88 23.56 -7.87
N ARG A 358 5.56 23.54 -7.77
CA ARG A 358 4.79 24.61 -7.11
C ARG A 358 5.14 24.73 -5.63
N LEU A 359 5.26 23.62 -4.92
CA LEU A 359 5.61 23.60 -3.50
C LEU A 359 7.09 23.96 -3.26
N LEU A 360 7.99 23.64 -4.19
CA LEU A 360 9.39 24.09 -4.18
C LEU A 360 9.54 25.61 -4.40
N ASN A 361 8.56 26.25 -5.05
CA ASN A 361 8.55 27.69 -5.27
C ASN A 361 7.91 28.48 -4.12
N ASP A 362 7.31 27.79 -3.14
CA ASP A 362 6.71 28.44 -1.97
C ASP A 362 7.77 28.64 -0.86
N PRO A 363 7.97 29.88 -0.36
CA PRO A 363 9.07 30.18 0.56
C PRO A 363 8.93 29.55 1.95
N GLU A 364 7.72 29.18 2.38
CA GLU A 364 7.50 28.54 3.69
C GLU A 364 7.61 27.00 3.59
N ILE A 365 7.17 26.41 2.48
CA ILE A 365 7.18 24.95 2.30
C ILE A 365 8.53 24.45 1.79
N ALA A 366 9.13 25.14 0.82
CA ALA A 366 10.34 24.69 0.12
C ALA A 366 11.52 24.33 1.05
N PRO A 367 11.81 25.10 2.12
CA PRO A 367 12.93 24.77 3.02
C PRO A 367 12.82 23.38 3.68
N MET A 368 11.59 22.93 3.94
CA MET A 368 11.31 21.64 4.56
C MET A 368 10.94 20.54 3.57
N LEU A 369 10.74 20.90 2.30
CA LEU A 369 10.35 19.93 1.28
C LEU A 369 11.49 18.96 0.97
N ARG A 370 11.17 17.67 0.90
CA ARG A 370 12.11 16.59 0.57
C ARG A 370 11.48 15.66 -0.46
N LEU A 371 12.32 15.12 -1.34
CA LEU A 371 11.94 14.09 -2.31
C LEU A 371 12.60 12.77 -1.90
N VAL A 372 11.87 11.67 -2.08
CA VAL A 372 12.43 10.33 -1.84
C VAL A 372 13.58 10.08 -2.84
N PRO A 373 14.80 9.72 -2.36
CA PRO A 373 15.94 9.52 -3.23
C PRO A 373 15.73 8.34 -4.17
N ASN A 374 16.27 8.41 -5.40
CA ASN A 374 16.02 7.40 -6.44
C ASN A 374 16.32 5.96 -6.00
N ARG A 375 17.38 5.73 -5.21
CA ARG A 375 17.72 4.40 -4.68
C ARG A 375 16.67 3.81 -3.75
N ALA A 376 15.90 4.67 -3.09
CA ALA A 376 14.83 4.29 -2.16
C ALA A 376 13.46 4.24 -2.85
N LYS A 377 13.32 4.73 -4.09
CA LYS A 377 12.04 4.76 -4.80
C LYS A 377 11.51 3.34 -4.98
N TRP A 378 10.41 3.09 -4.29
CA TRP A 378 9.77 1.79 -4.21
C TRP A 378 8.36 1.99 -3.64
N ILE A 379 7.36 1.40 -4.29
CA ILE A 379 5.96 1.58 -3.87
C ILE A 379 5.75 1.12 -2.42
N GLY A 380 6.36 0.01 -1.99
CA GLY A 380 6.25 -0.44 -0.61
C GLY A 380 6.93 0.51 0.39
N GLY A 381 8.01 1.17 -0.02
CA GLY A 381 8.68 2.19 0.76
C GLY A 381 7.81 3.43 0.93
N ASP A 382 7.17 3.88 -0.15
CA ASP A 382 6.25 5.01 -0.14
C ASP A 382 4.99 4.74 0.70
N ILE A 383 4.46 3.50 0.65
CA ILE A 383 3.36 3.05 1.52
C ILE A 383 3.74 3.23 2.99
N THR A 384 4.86 2.65 3.42
CA THR A 384 5.30 2.71 4.81
C THR A 384 5.61 4.13 5.25
N LEU A 385 6.32 4.89 4.41
CA LEU A 385 6.68 6.28 4.68
C LEU A 385 5.43 7.13 4.94
N ALA A 386 4.39 6.96 4.12
CA ALA A 386 3.13 7.70 4.24
C ALA A 386 2.25 7.22 5.40
N ILE A 387 2.23 5.92 5.68
CA ILE A 387 1.45 5.36 6.79
C ILE A 387 2.04 5.81 8.11
N MET A 388 3.37 5.77 8.27
CA MET A 388 3.97 6.08 9.56
C MET A 388 4.13 7.59 9.79
N SER A 389 3.89 8.47 8.81
CA SER A 389 4.11 9.91 9.00
C SER A 389 3.24 10.52 10.11
N THR A 390 3.71 11.62 10.73
CA THR A 390 2.94 12.36 11.74
C THR A 390 1.70 13.01 11.11
N THR A 391 1.79 13.41 9.85
CA THR A 391 0.68 13.96 9.08
C THR A 391 0.70 13.40 7.67
N PHE A 392 -0.46 13.02 7.16
CA PHE A 392 -0.62 12.57 5.77
C PHE A 392 -1.65 13.42 5.04
N ILE A 393 -1.28 13.91 3.87
CA ILE A 393 -2.15 14.67 2.97
C ILE A 393 -2.31 13.85 1.69
N GLY A 394 -3.52 13.36 1.45
CA GLY A 394 -3.81 12.46 0.34
C GLY A 394 -4.86 13.01 -0.62
N ASN A 395 -4.99 12.34 -1.76
CA ASN A 395 -6.03 12.62 -2.74
C ASN A 395 -7.15 11.57 -2.61
N PRO A 396 -8.40 11.93 -2.31
CA PRO A 396 -9.48 10.97 -2.09
C PRO A 396 -9.86 10.18 -3.35
N ALA A 397 -9.56 10.67 -4.55
CA ALA A 397 -9.74 9.90 -5.78
C ALA A 397 -8.62 8.88 -6.04
N SER A 398 -7.52 8.92 -5.29
CA SER A 398 -6.45 7.93 -5.40
C SER A 398 -6.75 6.72 -4.50
N THR A 399 -6.93 5.56 -5.11
CA THR A 399 -7.00 4.28 -4.39
C THR A 399 -5.75 3.99 -3.56
N PHE A 400 -4.58 4.51 -3.95
CA PHE A 400 -3.35 4.42 -3.18
C PHE A 400 -3.40 5.28 -1.92
N SER A 401 -3.89 6.53 -1.99
CA SER A 401 -4.15 7.35 -0.81
C SER A 401 -5.23 6.73 0.07
N GLY A 402 -6.26 6.12 -0.53
CA GLY A 402 -7.30 5.43 0.21
C GLY A 402 -6.77 4.24 1.01
N PHE A 403 -5.88 3.44 0.43
CA PHE A 403 -5.22 2.36 1.17
C PHE A 403 -4.32 2.91 2.30
N ILE A 404 -3.52 3.94 2.04
CA ILE A 404 -2.68 4.59 3.07
C ILE A 404 -3.56 5.12 4.21
N ALA A 405 -4.61 5.88 3.91
CA ALA A 405 -5.50 6.47 4.90
C ALA A 405 -6.22 5.39 5.74
N LYS A 406 -6.75 4.34 5.11
CA LYS A 406 -7.31 3.19 5.83
C LYS A 406 -6.28 2.54 6.75
N SER A 407 -5.04 2.41 6.30
CA SER A 407 -3.97 1.79 7.07
C SER A 407 -3.51 2.64 8.24
N ARG A 408 -3.41 3.96 8.08
CA ARG A 408 -3.15 4.90 9.17
C ARG A 408 -4.18 4.75 10.28
N LEU A 409 -5.46 4.79 9.92
CA LEU A 409 -6.56 4.63 10.87
C LEU A 409 -6.58 3.23 11.50
N ALA A 410 -6.26 2.18 10.72
CA ALA A 410 -6.13 0.83 11.25
C ALA A 410 -5.02 0.74 12.33
N LEU A 411 -3.94 1.49 12.16
CA LEU A 411 -2.84 1.60 13.13
C LEU A 411 -3.09 2.65 14.22
N GLY A 412 -4.30 3.23 14.30
CA GLY A 412 -4.67 4.23 15.31
C GLY A 412 -4.03 5.60 15.09
N LEU A 413 -3.49 5.87 13.90
CA LEU A 413 -2.79 7.11 13.57
C LEU A 413 -3.77 8.17 13.05
N ASP A 414 -3.74 9.33 13.69
CA ASP A 414 -4.57 10.49 13.35
C ASP A 414 -3.96 11.34 12.22
N ASN A 415 -4.44 12.58 12.06
CA ASN A 415 -3.91 13.58 11.11
C ASN A 415 -3.84 13.07 9.67
N THR A 416 -4.90 12.40 9.25
CA THR A 416 -5.09 11.83 7.91
C THR A 416 -6.03 12.71 7.11
N PHE A 417 -5.49 13.61 6.30
CA PHE A 417 -6.26 14.63 5.59
C PHE A 417 -6.61 14.16 4.17
N MET A 418 -7.88 13.79 3.99
CA MET A 418 -8.42 13.28 2.73
C MET A 418 -9.59 14.11 2.19
N PHE A 419 -10.41 14.68 3.09
CA PHE A 419 -11.67 15.34 2.74
C PHE A 419 -11.71 16.75 3.35
N ARG A 420 -11.35 17.75 2.56
CA ARG A 420 -11.38 19.15 3.00
C ARG A 420 -12.03 20.04 1.96
N ALA A 421 -12.71 21.09 2.42
CA ALA A 421 -13.24 22.17 1.61
C ALA A 421 -13.13 23.49 2.37
N ARG A 422 -13.37 24.60 1.66
CA ARG A 422 -13.50 25.90 2.32
C ARG A 422 -14.89 26.03 2.94
N ASN A 423 -14.95 26.48 4.19
CA ASN A 423 -16.18 26.83 4.88
C ASN A 423 -16.72 28.20 4.42
N GLU A 424 -17.81 28.67 5.02
CA GLU A 424 -18.44 29.97 4.69
C GLU A 424 -17.51 31.18 4.92
N ASN A 425 -16.53 31.05 5.83
CA ASN A 425 -15.51 32.07 6.11
C ASN A 425 -14.32 32.00 5.14
N GLY A 426 -14.31 31.02 4.22
CA GLY A 426 -13.22 30.79 3.28
C GLY A 426 -12.03 30.01 3.87
N GLU A 427 -12.15 29.50 5.10
CA GLU A 427 -11.14 28.71 5.80
C GLU A 427 -11.26 27.23 5.44
N TRP A 428 -10.14 26.51 5.40
CA TRP A 428 -10.16 25.08 5.08
C TRP A 428 -10.55 24.25 6.30
N ASP A 429 -11.59 23.43 6.16
CA ASP A 429 -12.06 22.51 7.21
C ASP A 429 -12.19 21.08 6.69
N ASN A 430 -12.13 20.13 7.62
CA ASN A 430 -12.48 18.74 7.33
C ASN A 430 -13.98 18.64 7.11
N THR A 431 -14.40 18.15 5.95
CA THR A 431 -15.82 18.03 5.60
C THR A 431 -16.40 16.67 5.99
N CYS A 432 -15.52 15.72 6.32
CA CYS A 432 -15.90 14.45 6.88
C CYS A 432 -14.87 13.93 7.88
N GLY A 433 -15.35 13.14 8.85
CA GLY A 433 -14.51 12.41 9.80
C GLY A 433 -13.87 11.16 9.21
N ASP A 434 -13.08 10.47 10.03
CA ASP A 434 -12.20 9.37 9.62
C ASP A 434 -12.95 8.16 9.04
N THR A 435 -14.19 7.92 9.46
CA THR A 435 -15.02 6.82 8.94
C THR A 435 -15.37 6.97 7.46
N CYS A 436 -15.27 8.19 6.89
CA CYS A 436 -15.56 8.42 5.47
C CYS A 436 -14.68 7.61 4.53
N ILE A 437 -13.42 7.33 4.90
CA ILE A 437 -12.53 6.54 4.04
C ILE A 437 -12.98 5.07 3.93
N PHE A 438 -13.81 4.62 4.87
CA PHE A 438 -14.41 3.29 4.88
C PHE A 438 -15.84 3.29 4.35
N SER A 439 -16.52 4.44 4.28
CA SER A 439 -17.88 4.51 3.74
C SER A 439 -17.93 4.00 2.30
N LYS A 440 -18.72 2.95 2.10
CA LYS A 440 -18.99 2.32 0.80
C LYS A 440 -19.80 3.27 -0.07
N ARG A 441 -20.64 4.09 0.55
CA ARG A 441 -21.39 5.15 -0.13
C ARG A 441 -20.45 6.21 -0.69
N ILE A 442 -19.47 6.68 0.07
CA ILE A 442 -18.60 7.80 -0.31
C ILE A 442 -17.46 7.34 -1.21
N MET A 443 -16.71 6.31 -0.80
CA MET A 443 -15.53 5.82 -1.50
C MET A 443 -15.84 4.87 -2.65
N ARG A 444 -17.12 4.76 -3.05
CA ARG A 444 -17.58 3.92 -4.16
C ARG A 444 -16.72 4.13 -5.40
N SER A 445 -15.94 3.12 -5.74
CA SER A 445 -15.24 3.05 -7.02
C SER A 445 -16.23 2.65 -8.11
N ASN A 446 -16.34 3.42 -9.19
CA ASN A 446 -17.07 2.96 -10.38
C ASN A 446 -16.11 2.35 -11.40
N ALA A 447 -16.66 1.36 -12.11
CA ALA A 447 -16.13 0.73 -13.31
C ALA A 447 -15.79 1.71 -14.43
#